data_AF-A0A6G3ZNK4-F1
#
_entry.id   AF-A0A6G3ZNK4-F1
#
_cell.length_a   1.000
_cell.length_b   1.000
_cell.length_c   1.000
_cell.angle_alpha   90.00
_cell.angle_beta   90.00
_cell.angle_gamma   90.00
#
_symmetry.space_group_name_H-M   'P 1'
#
loop_
_entity.id
_entity.type
_entity.pdbx_description
1 polymer ?
#
loop_
_entity_poly.entity_id
_entity_poly.type
_entity_poly.pdbx_seq_one_letter_code
_entity_poly.pdbx_strand_id
1 'polypeptide(L)'
;MNSDTSRSNGAVDRRTFLKGAAGVAGVTAAGVGASAPAAAQSSFDGWFENVSNYDGVVDETGKSEVTVEVGAKGNDGSFAFGPAAVRVDPGTKVVWKWTGNGGSHNVVAEDGSFESKMTDKQGHTFSQTFDSKGVVKYACVPHKAMGMKGAVVVGDVEVSGSSSSGGGSSANGSSEPGATGGAGAPSGSGGSGLSDTLTLGFGGALVVGLLGLPLAEIRSRRRE
;
A
#
# COMPACT_ATOMS: atom_id res chain seq x y z
N MET A 1 40.07 13.39 -49.56
CA MET A 1 39.43 13.17 -50.86
C MET A 1 39.01 11.72 -50.94
N ASN A 2 37.68 11.50 -50.85
CA ASN A 2 36.78 10.52 -51.48
C ASN A 2 37.31 9.11 -51.82
N SER A 3 36.55 8.00 -51.80
CA SER A 3 35.24 7.57 -51.30
C SER A 3 35.13 6.07 -51.70
N ASP A 4 34.17 5.38 -51.10
CA ASP A 4 33.39 4.25 -51.63
C ASP A 4 33.76 2.77 -51.34
N THR A 5 33.01 2.24 -50.37
CA THR A 5 31.87 1.31 -50.56
C THR A 5 32.12 -0.10 -51.11
N SER A 6 32.02 -1.05 -50.16
CA SER A 6 31.14 -2.23 -50.17
C SER A 6 31.11 -3.13 -51.41
N ARG A 7 31.61 -4.36 -51.26
CA ARG A 7 31.14 -5.52 -52.01
C ARG A 7 30.64 -6.60 -51.06
N SER A 8 29.36 -6.87 -51.23
CA SER A 8 28.52 -7.91 -50.68
C SER A 8 28.87 -9.29 -51.23
N ASN A 9 28.93 -10.29 -50.34
CA ASN A 9 28.66 -11.70 -50.62
C ASN A 9 28.22 -12.30 -49.27
N GLY A 10 27.00 -12.74 -49.01
CA GLY A 10 26.02 -13.33 -49.91
C GLY A 10 25.88 -14.82 -49.59
N ALA A 11 25.31 -15.16 -48.43
CA ALA A 11 24.52 -16.38 -48.17
C ALA A 11 24.24 -16.54 -46.66
N VAL A 12 23.16 -15.92 -46.18
CA VAL A 12 22.45 -16.44 -45.01
C VAL A 12 21.36 -17.36 -45.56
N ASP A 13 21.47 -18.64 -45.22
CA ASP A 13 20.52 -19.66 -45.62
C ASP A 13 19.14 -19.36 -45.04
N ARG A 14 18.18 -19.28 -45.96
CA ARG A 14 16.81 -18.79 -45.77
C ARG A 14 15.78 -19.91 -45.96
N ARG A 15 16.19 -21.12 -45.60
CA ARG A 15 15.35 -22.33 -45.66
C ARG A 15 15.72 -23.28 -44.53
N THR A 16 15.20 -23.02 -43.34
CA THR A 16 14.71 -24.13 -42.52
C THR A 16 13.30 -23.76 -42.06
N PHE A 17 12.41 -24.52 -42.67
CA PHE A 17 10.99 -24.35 -42.81
C PHE A 17 10.27 -24.84 -41.55
N LEU A 18 9.28 -24.04 -41.14
CA LEU A 18 8.19 -24.29 -40.19
C LEU A 18 7.84 -25.76 -39.95
N LYS A 19 7.63 -26.13 -38.67
CA LYS A 19 6.69 -27.18 -38.23
C LYS A 19 6.49 -27.12 -36.71
N GLY A 20 5.26 -26.91 -36.26
CA GLY A 20 4.86 -27.18 -34.87
C GLY A 20 3.77 -26.28 -34.28
N ALA A 21 2.59 -26.19 -34.91
CA ALA A 21 1.38 -25.73 -34.25
C ALA A 21 0.70 -26.93 -33.55
N ALA A 22 0.34 -26.82 -32.26
CA ALA A 22 -0.82 -27.46 -31.61
C ALA A 22 -0.80 -27.21 -30.10
N GLY A 23 -1.90 -26.68 -29.53
CA GLY A 23 -2.17 -26.79 -28.08
C GLY A 23 -2.65 -25.53 -27.39
N VAL A 24 -3.67 -24.83 -27.91
CA VAL A 24 -4.47 -23.91 -27.08
C VAL A 24 -5.51 -24.76 -26.35
N ALA A 25 -5.24 -25.12 -25.09
CA ALA A 25 -6.26 -25.61 -24.18
C ALA A 25 -6.79 -24.41 -23.40
N GLY A 26 -8.01 -24.00 -23.73
CA GLY A 26 -8.71 -22.93 -23.05
C GLY A 26 -9.08 -23.32 -21.62
N VAL A 27 -8.87 -22.40 -20.69
CA VAL A 27 -9.71 -22.27 -19.50
C VAL A 27 -10.23 -20.84 -19.50
N THR A 28 -11.44 -20.68 -20.02
CA THR A 28 -12.28 -19.52 -19.71
C THR A 28 -12.93 -19.77 -18.36
N ALA A 29 -12.48 -19.07 -17.33
CA ALA A 29 -13.28 -18.81 -16.13
C ALA A 29 -13.40 -17.30 -15.98
N ALA A 30 -14.49 -16.76 -16.53
CA ALA A 30 -14.99 -15.46 -16.16
C ALA A 30 -15.68 -15.59 -14.79
N GLY A 31 -15.27 -14.77 -13.82
CA GLY A 31 -16.12 -14.40 -12.70
C GLY A 31 -15.60 -14.72 -11.29
N VAL A 32 -15.66 -13.68 -10.46
CA VAL A 32 -15.70 -13.62 -8.99
C VAL A 32 -14.36 -13.57 -8.24
N GLY A 33 -14.03 -12.35 -7.79
CA GLY A 33 -13.30 -12.09 -6.54
C GLY A 33 -11.78 -12.09 -6.65
N ALA A 34 -11.18 -10.91 -6.58
CA ALA A 34 -9.79 -10.79 -6.14
C ALA A 34 -9.67 -11.47 -4.77
N SER A 35 -9.18 -12.71 -4.77
CA SER A 35 -8.80 -13.44 -3.57
C SER A 35 -7.47 -12.85 -3.08
N ALA A 36 -7.52 -11.63 -2.58
CA ALA A 36 -6.36 -10.86 -2.14
C ALA A 36 -6.03 -10.88 -0.62
N PRO A 37 -6.53 -11.80 0.26
CA PRO A 37 -6.00 -11.85 1.63
C PRO A 37 -4.94 -12.95 1.82
N ALA A 38 -5.06 -14.10 1.14
CA ALA A 38 -4.26 -15.29 1.49
C ALA A 38 -2.75 -15.16 1.16
N ALA A 39 -2.40 -14.53 0.03
CA ALA A 39 -1.00 -14.36 -0.38
C ALA A 39 -0.26 -13.21 0.35
N ALA A 40 -1.00 -12.32 1.02
CA ALA A 40 -0.43 -11.27 1.87
C ALA A 40 -0.17 -11.77 3.31
N GLN A 41 -0.90 -12.78 3.77
CA GLN A 41 -0.74 -13.40 5.09
C GLN A 41 0.54 -14.25 5.24
N SER A 42 1.11 -14.74 4.13
CA SER A 42 2.27 -15.65 4.16
C SER A 42 3.61 -14.98 4.50
N SER A 43 3.70 -13.65 4.51
CA SER A 43 4.98 -12.94 4.71
C SER A 43 5.24 -12.47 6.14
N PHE A 44 4.22 -12.51 6.99
CA PHE A 44 4.37 -12.23 8.42
C PHE A 44 3.85 -13.38 9.28
N ASP A 45 3.68 -14.57 8.71
CA ASP A 45 3.17 -15.77 9.41
C ASP A 45 1.85 -15.51 10.14
N GLY A 46 0.91 -14.83 9.47
CA GLY A 46 -0.39 -14.48 10.05
C GLY A 46 -0.36 -13.40 11.14
N TRP A 47 0.78 -12.73 11.37
CA TRP A 47 0.93 -11.70 12.42
C TRP A 47 -0.18 -10.64 12.40
N PHE A 48 -0.59 -10.22 11.20
CA PHE A 48 -1.57 -9.16 10.96
C PHE A 48 -3.02 -9.66 10.77
N GLU A 49 -3.32 -10.94 10.94
CA GLU A 49 -4.65 -11.52 10.65
C GLU A 49 -5.82 -10.86 11.40
N ASN A 50 -5.55 -10.32 12.59
CA ASN A 50 -6.52 -9.62 13.42
C ASN A 50 -6.20 -8.12 13.57
N VAL A 51 -5.48 -7.52 12.62
CA VAL A 51 -5.07 -6.11 12.66
C VAL A 51 -5.86 -5.33 11.62
N SER A 52 -6.92 -4.65 12.06
CA SER A 52 -7.94 -4.11 11.16
C SER A 52 -7.44 -2.97 10.25
N ASN A 53 -6.34 -2.32 10.61
CA ASN A 53 -5.78 -1.17 9.88
C ASN A 53 -4.52 -1.54 9.08
N TYR A 54 -4.18 -2.83 8.98
CA TYR A 54 -3.10 -3.29 8.12
C TYR A 54 -3.58 -3.37 6.66
N ASP A 55 -2.94 -2.61 5.78
CA ASP A 55 -3.22 -2.55 4.33
C ASP A 55 -1.95 -2.78 3.49
N GLY A 56 -0.97 -3.47 4.08
CA GLY A 56 0.35 -3.69 3.50
C GLY A 56 1.46 -2.87 4.16
N VAL A 57 2.65 -2.94 3.56
CA VAL A 57 3.86 -2.29 4.07
C VAL A 57 4.02 -0.93 3.41
N VAL A 58 4.03 0.13 4.21
CA VAL A 58 4.29 1.50 3.71
C VAL A 58 5.79 1.66 3.44
N ASP A 59 6.15 2.02 2.21
CA ASP A 59 7.54 2.26 1.85
C ASP A 59 8.02 3.63 2.35
N GLU A 60 8.97 3.59 3.27
CA GLU A 60 9.60 4.75 3.90
C GLU A 60 11.13 4.74 3.67
N THR A 61 11.61 3.95 2.70
CA THR A 61 13.02 3.95 2.28
C THR A 61 13.46 5.34 1.79
N GLY A 62 14.74 5.63 1.92
CA GLY A 62 15.34 6.95 1.67
C GLY A 62 15.16 7.97 2.80
N LYS A 63 14.38 7.65 3.85
CA LYS A 63 14.18 8.54 5.01
C LYS A 63 15.11 8.17 6.15
N SER A 64 15.76 9.18 6.75
CA SER A 64 16.58 9.01 7.96
C SER A 64 15.75 8.83 9.22
N GLU A 65 14.51 9.30 9.22
CA GLU A 65 13.57 9.20 10.34
C GLU A 65 12.14 8.95 9.84
N VAL A 66 11.42 8.07 10.52
CA VAL A 66 10.03 7.69 10.22
C VAL A 66 9.22 7.75 11.50
N THR A 67 7.99 8.29 11.44
CA THR A 67 7.09 8.34 12.58
C THR A 67 5.99 7.29 12.46
N VAL A 68 5.74 6.56 13.54
CA VAL A 68 4.59 5.66 13.72
C VAL A 68 3.73 6.17 14.87
N GLU A 69 2.45 6.38 14.64
CA GLU A 69 1.50 6.75 15.67
C GLU A 69 1.20 5.57 16.60
N VAL A 70 1.12 5.84 17.90
CA VAL A 70 0.67 4.91 18.93
C VAL A 70 -0.69 5.36 19.43
N GLY A 71 -1.70 4.50 19.29
CA GLY A 71 -3.10 4.87 19.52
C GLY A 71 -3.78 5.39 18.25
N ALA A 72 -3.37 4.90 17.08
CA ALA A 72 -4.04 5.16 15.82
C ALA A 72 -5.41 4.47 15.76
N LYS A 73 -6.30 4.92 14.86
CA LYS A 73 -7.62 4.31 14.67
C LYS A 73 -7.48 2.89 14.10
N GLY A 74 -8.06 1.91 14.78
CA GLY A 74 -8.05 0.51 14.38
C GLY A 74 -8.49 -0.39 15.54
N ASN A 75 -8.91 -1.61 15.20
CA ASN A 75 -9.33 -2.66 16.13
C ASN A 75 -10.45 -2.19 17.07
N ASP A 76 -11.56 -1.70 16.49
CA ASP A 76 -12.73 -1.16 17.20
C ASP A 76 -12.47 0.03 18.13
N GLY A 77 -11.38 0.77 17.91
CA GLY A 77 -11.07 1.97 18.67
C GLY A 77 -9.79 2.64 18.23
N SER A 78 -8.93 2.93 19.22
CA SER A 78 -7.59 3.48 19.03
C SER A 78 -6.53 2.48 19.52
N PHE A 79 -6.67 1.22 19.12
CA PHE A 79 -5.82 0.12 19.54
C PHE A 79 -4.94 -0.35 18.39
N ALA A 80 -4.30 0.61 17.70
CA ALA A 80 -3.48 0.33 16.54
C ALA A 80 -2.20 1.19 16.51
N PHE A 81 -1.23 0.70 15.73
CA PHE A 81 -0.10 1.49 15.27
C PHE A 81 -0.41 2.03 13.86
N GLY A 82 -0.02 3.28 13.58
CA GLY A 82 -0.31 3.93 12.31
C GLY A 82 0.93 4.58 11.69
N PRO A 83 1.43 4.13 10.53
CA PRO A 83 1.05 2.91 9.81
C PRO A 83 1.34 1.63 10.63
N ALA A 84 0.64 0.54 10.29
CA ALA A 84 0.83 -0.75 10.96
C ALA A 84 2.16 -1.42 10.58
N ALA A 85 2.65 -1.22 9.36
CA ALA A 85 3.95 -1.72 8.92
C ALA A 85 4.66 -0.69 8.04
N VAL A 86 5.98 -0.56 8.23
CA VAL A 86 6.85 0.31 7.42
C VAL A 86 8.05 -0.47 6.89
N ARG A 87 8.53 -0.11 5.70
CA ARG A 87 9.84 -0.51 5.17
C ARG A 87 10.81 0.66 5.26
N VAL A 88 11.99 0.44 5.80
CA VAL A 88 13.02 1.46 6.00
C VAL A 88 14.39 0.96 5.56
N ASP A 89 15.33 1.87 5.35
CA ASP A 89 16.73 1.52 5.12
C ASP A 89 17.42 1.15 6.45
N PRO A 90 18.47 0.31 6.40
CA PRO A 90 19.37 0.15 7.54
C PRO A 90 19.90 1.51 8.03
N GLY A 91 19.84 1.74 9.34
CA GLY A 91 20.23 2.98 10.01
C GLY A 91 19.09 4.00 10.18
N THR A 92 17.90 3.77 9.62
CA THR A 92 16.74 4.63 9.84
C THR A 92 16.29 4.60 11.30
N LYS A 93 15.97 5.79 11.83
CA LYS A 93 15.33 5.95 13.14
C LYS A 93 13.82 5.88 13.01
N VAL A 94 13.18 4.92 13.69
CA VAL A 94 11.71 4.88 13.81
C VAL A 94 11.32 5.50 15.14
N VAL A 95 10.40 6.46 15.10
CA VAL A 95 9.87 7.19 16.24
C VAL A 95 8.40 6.84 16.43
N TRP A 96 8.07 6.20 17.54
CA TRP A 96 6.70 5.98 17.97
C TRP A 96 6.21 7.22 18.73
N LYS A 97 5.10 7.81 18.29
CA LYS A 97 4.52 9.02 18.88
C LYS A 97 3.09 8.76 19.35
N TRP A 98 2.82 9.03 20.63
CA TRP A 98 1.52 8.78 21.23
C TRP A 98 0.51 9.85 20.80
N THR A 99 -0.64 9.40 20.31
CA THR A 99 -1.78 10.26 19.96
C THR A 99 -2.53 10.72 21.21
N GLY A 100 -2.46 9.94 22.30
CA GLY A 100 -3.25 10.11 23.52
C GLY A 100 -4.62 9.44 23.46
N ASN A 101 -4.91 8.70 22.39
CA ASN A 101 -6.18 8.02 22.20
C ASN A 101 -6.10 6.54 22.61
N GLY A 102 -7.23 5.96 23.05
CA GLY A 102 -7.32 4.52 23.33
C GLY A 102 -6.68 4.08 24.66
N GLY A 103 -6.39 5.03 25.56
CA GLY A 103 -5.79 4.73 26.86
C GLY A 103 -4.27 4.57 26.81
N SER A 104 -3.73 3.79 27.74
CA SER A 104 -2.29 3.56 27.85
C SER A 104 -1.80 2.52 26.86
N HIS A 105 -0.68 2.82 26.20
CA HIS A 105 -0.03 1.91 25.25
C HIS A 105 1.47 1.81 25.51
N ASN A 106 2.08 0.72 25.07
CA ASN A 106 3.52 0.55 24.95
C ASN A 106 3.90 -0.02 23.58
N VAL A 107 5.20 -0.07 23.32
CA VAL A 107 5.80 -0.67 22.12
C VAL A 107 6.83 -1.67 22.60
N VAL A 108 6.60 -2.95 22.33
CA VAL A 108 7.49 -4.04 22.76
C VAL A 108 7.80 -4.94 21.57
N ALA A 109 9.08 -5.14 21.30
CA ALA A 109 9.53 -6.05 20.26
C ALA A 109 9.24 -7.50 20.66
N GLU A 110 8.78 -8.31 19.71
CA GLU A 110 8.49 -9.74 19.94
C GLU A 110 9.73 -10.56 20.27
N ASP A 111 10.90 -10.11 19.79
CA ASP A 111 12.20 -10.72 20.08
C ASP A 111 12.84 -10.21 21.39
N GLY A 112 12.18 -9.28 22.08
CA GLY A 112 12.68 -8.67 23.31
C GLY A 112 13.81 -7.64 23.11
N SER A 113 14.09 -7.21 21.88
CA SER A 113 15.18 -6.26 21.58
C SER A 113 14.92 -4.84 22.11
N PHE A 114 13.66 -4.45 22.31
CA PHE A 114 13.30 -3.16 22.88
C PHE A 114 11.92 -3.16 23.55
N GLU A 115 11.74 -2.24 24.50
CA GLU A 115 10.48 -1.98 25.19
C GLU A 115 10.38 -0.49 25.58
N SER A 116 9.22 0.11 25.30
CA SER A 116 8.86 1.44 25.80
C SER A 116 8.15 1.38 27.15
N LYS A 117 8.09 2.52 27.85
CA LYS A 117 7.18 2.68 28.98
C LYS A 117 5.73 2.58 28.53
N MET A 118 4.87 2.12 29.44
CA MET A 118 3.41 2.19 29.31
C MET A 118 2.93 3.61 29.64
N THR A 119 2.22 4.26 28.71
CA THR A 119 1.69 5.62 28.92
C THR A 119 0.55 5.94 27.97
N ASP A 120 -0.33 6.85 28.39
CA ASP A 120 -1.39 7.47 27.59
C ASP A 120 -1.08 8.93 27.23
N LYS A 121 0.11 9.44 27.59
CA LYS A 121 0.46 10.85 27.43
C LYS A 121 0.62 11.21 25.95
N GLN A 122 -0.28 12.05 25.45
CA GLN A 122 -0.16 12.62 24.10
C GLN A 122 1.19 13.31 23.90
N GLY A 123 1.80 13.07 22.73
CA GLY A 123 3.09 13.64 22.36
C GLY A 123 4.30 12.99 23.02
N HIS A 124 4.12 11.97 23.88
CA HIS A 124 5.22 11.09 24.29
C HIS A 124 5.85 10.44 23.06
N THR A 125 7.16 10.26 23.08
CA THR A 125 7.90 9.58 22.02
C THR A 125 8.81 8.48 22.56
N PHE A 126 8.97 7.45 21.77
CA PHE A 126 9.95 6.38 21.94
C PHE A 126 10.60 6.13 20.58
N SER A 127 11.89 5.82 20.52
CA SER A 127 12.58 5.68 19.23
C SER A 127 13.61 4.57 19.24
N GLN A 128 13.74 3.86 18.13
CA GLN A 128 14.77 2.86 17.89
C GLN A 128 15.40 3.08 16.52
N THR A 129 16.71 2.86 16.42
CA THR A 129 17.44 2.83 15.15
C THR A 129 17.65 1.38 14.74
N PHE A 130 17.41 1.07 13.46
CA PHE A 130 17.44 -0.29 12.94
C PHE A 130 18.59 -0.49 11.95
N ASP A 131 19.72 -0.99 12.42
CA ASP A 131 20.93 -1.15 11.59
C ASP A 131 20.99 -2.50 10.84
N SER A 132 20.30 -3.52 11.34
CA SER A 132 20.34 -4.87 10.77
C SER A 132 19.14 -5.13 9.86
N LYS A 133 19.40 -5.63 8.65
CA LYS A 133 18.34 -6.09 7.73
C LYS A 133 17.51 -7.20 8.38
N GLY A 134 16.21 -7.18 8.14
CA GLY A 134 15.29 -8.15 8.73
C GLY A 134 13.89 -7.60 8.93
N VAL A 135 13.05 -8.38 9.61
CA VAL A 135 11.71 -7.96 10.02
C VAL A 135 11.64 -7.97 11.53
N VAL A 136 11.27 -6.83 12.13
CA VAL A 136 11.07 -6.71 13.57
C VAL A 136 9.60 -6.51 13.86
N LYS A 137 8.95 -7.55 14.39
CA LYS A 137 7.55 -7.51 14.86
C LYS A 137 7.49 -6.91 16.25
N TYR A 138 6.49 -6.09 16.53
CA TYR A 138 6.28 -5.48 17.84
C TYR A 138 4.78 -5.33 18.15
N ALA A 139 4.44 -5.27 19.42
CA ALA A 139 3.06 -5.13 19.87
C ALA A 139 2.93 -4.20 21.09
N CYS A 140 1.71 -3.71 21.31
CA CYS A 140 1.32 -3.17 22.60
C CYS A 140 0.86 -4.32 23.48
N VAL A 141 1.53 -4.59 24.59
CA VAL A 141 1.34 -5.79 25.44
C VAL A 141 -0.13 -5.98 25.87
N PRO A 142 -0.81 -5.00 26.49
CA PRO A 142 -2.19 -5.18 26.94
C PRO A 142 -3.19 -5.32 25.76
N HIS A 143 -2.81 -4.86 24.57
CA HIS A 143 -3.72 -4.78 23.41
C HIS A 143 -3.33 -5.72 22.26
N LYS A 144 -2.31 -6.59 22.46
CA LYS A 144 -1.82 -7.53 21.45
C LYS A 144 -2.90 -8.49 20.97
N ALA A 145 -3.70 -9.02 21.89
CA ALA A 145 -4.80 -9.93 21.57
C ALA A 145 -5.92 -9.25 20.77
N MET A 146 -6.08 -7.92 20.93
CA MET A 146 -7.03 -7.11 20.16
C MET A 146 -6.49 -6.70 18.80
N GLY A 147 -5.23 -6.99 18.47
CA GLY A 147 -4.64 -6.65 17.17
C GLY A 147 -3.74 -5.42 17.18
N MET A 148 -3.37 -4.87 18.35
CA MET A 148 -2.40 -3.78 18.40
C MET A 148 -0.98 -4.28 18.17
N LYS A 149 -0.66 -4.53 16.90
CA LYS A 149 0.58 -5.13 16.41
C LYS A 149 1.13 -4.30 15.25
N GLY A 150 2.44 -4.27 15.12
CA GLY A 150 3.13 -3.62 14.02
C GLY A 150 4.38 -4.37 13.59
N ALA A 151 5.01 -3.89 12.51
CA ALA A 151 6.29 -4.41 12.04
C ALA A 151 7.14 -3.33 11.38
N VAL A 152 8.46 -3.42 11.57
CA VAL A 152 9.46 -2.69 10.80
C VAL A 152 10.19 -3.67 9.89
N VAL A 153 10.18 -3.42 8.60
CA VAL A 153 10.92 -4.17 7.59
C VAL A 153 12.16 -3.37 7.23
N VAL A 154 13.35 -3.93 7.45
CA VAL A 154 14.62 -3.23 7.30
C VAL A 154 15.36 -3.76 6.07
N GLY A 155 15.62 -2.88 5.11
CA GLY A 155 16.24 -3.18 3.83
C GLY A 155 15.32 -3.91 2.86
N ASP A 156 15.93 -4.70 1.99
CA ASP A 156 15.39 -5.41 0.83
C ASP A 156 14.92 -6.84 1.13
N VAL A 157 14.52 -7.12 2.38
CA VAL A 157 13.97 -8.43 2.72
C VAL A 157 12.59 -8.64 2.06
N GLU A 158 12.39 -9.82 1.51
CA GLU A 158 11.16 -10.18 0.80
C GLU A 158 9.99 -10.28 1.78
N VAL A 159 9.00 -9.40 1.61
CA VAL A 159 7.69 -9.50 2.26
C VAL A 159 6.61 -9.19 1.22
N SER A 160 5.67 -10.11 1.03
CA SER A 160 4.47 -9.96 0.22
C SER A 160 3.60 -8.85 0.82
N GLY A 161 3.22 -7.87 0.00
CA GLY A 161 2.55 -6.64 0.44
C GLY A 161 3.45 -5.41 0.50
N SER A 162 4.71 -5.52 0.06
CA SER A 162 5.52 -4.35 -0.28
C SER A 162 5.01 -3.77 -1.59
N SER A 163 4.11 -2.80 -1.52
CA SER A 163 3.65 -2.03 -2.68
C SER A 163 4.82 -1.22 -3.23
N SER A 164 5.64 -1.84 -4.07
CA SER A 164 6.67 -1.14 -4.82
C SER A 164 5.98 -0.28 -5.86
N SER A 165 5.80 1.01 -5.57
CA SER A 165 5.64 2.02 -6.62
C SER A 165 7.02 2.24 -7.25
N GLY A 166 7.47 1.25 -8.02
CA GLY A 166 8.80 1.19 -8.63
C GLY A 166 8.71 0.99 -10.13
N GLY A 167 8.57 2.08 -10.88
CA GLY A 167 8.61 2.10 -12.34
C GLY A 167 9.45 3.26 -12.87
N GLY A 168 10.65 3.47 -12.28
CA GLY A 168 11.63 4.45 -12.75
C GLY A 168 12.91 3.76 -13.20
N SER A 169 13.13 3.67 -14.51
CA SER A 169 14.43 3.40 -15.10
C SER A 169 14.76 4.52 -16.08
N SER A 170 15.82 5.27 -15.78
CA SER A 170 16.31 6.42 -16.57
C SER A 170 17.53 6.04 -17.40
N ALA A 171 17.50 6.36 -18.70
CA ALA A 171 18.59 6.85 -19.59
C ALA A 171 18.14 6.59 -21.06
N ASN A 172 18.20 7.48 -22.06
CA ASN A 172 19.17 8.53 -22.40
C ASN A 172 18.65 9.42 -23.57
N GLY A 173 18.88 10.75 -23.50
CA GLY A 173 19.40 11.61 -24.59
C GLY A 173 18.65 11.83 -25.92
N SER A 174 17.95 12.96 -25.99
CA SER A 174 17.97 14.04 -27.02
C SER A 174 18.09 13.73 -28.53
N SER A 175 17.06 14.14 -29.31
CA SER A 175 17.09 15.29 -30.27
C SER A 175 16.13 15.08 -31.45
N GLU A 176 15.26 16.06 -31.68
CA GLU A 176 14.52 16.29 -32.94
C GLU A 176 15.46 16.87 -34.03
N PRO A 177 15.16 16.72 -35.34
CA PRO A 177 14.23 17.67 -36.00
C PRO A 177 13.38 17.14 -37.18
N GLY A 178 12.18 17.72 -37.36
CA GLY A 178 11.81 18.40 -38.62
C GLY A 178 11.18 17.64 -39.81
N ALA A 179 9.84 17.76 -39.88
CA ALA A 179 9.05 18.28 -41.02
C ALA A 179 8.65 17.44 -42.28
N THR A 180 7.35 17.60 -42.60
CA THR A 180 6.67 17.68 -43.91
C THR A 180 5.90 16.47 -44.49
N GLY A 181 4.58 16.67 -44.63
CA GLY A 181 3.90 16.55 -45.93
C GLY A 181 2.99 15.33 -46.17
N GLY A 182 1.74 15.60 -46.56
CA GLY A 182 1.06 14.77 -47.57
C GLY A 182 -0.32 14.21 -47.21
N ALA A 183 -1.33 14.73 -47.90
CA ALA A 183 -2.76 14.46 -47.81
C ALA A 183 -3.22 13.06 -48.29
N GLY A 184 -4.44 12.67 -47.90
CA GLY A 184 -5.19 11.61 -48.60
C GLY A 184 -6.40 11.05 -47.83
N ALA A 185 -7.51 11.79 -47.81
CA ALA A 185 -8.87 11.22 -47.70
C ALA A 185 -9.28 10.67 -49.10
N PRO A 186 -10.29 9.78 -49.28
CA PRO A 186 -11.67 10.07 -48.82
C PRO A 186 -12.64 8.89 -48.54
N SER A 187 -13.77 9.28 -47.93
CA SER A 187 -15.17 8.91 -48.25
C SER A 187 -15.82 7.61 -47.74
N GLY A 188 -17.02 7.80 -47.15
CA GLY A 188 -18.19 6.91 -47.27
C GLY A 188 -18.77 6.40 -45.94
N SER A 189 -19.70 7.14 -45.32
CA SER A 189 -21.17 6.90 -45.34
C SER A 189 -21.62 5.73 -44.44
N GLY A 190 -22.57 5.82 -43.51
CA GLY A 190 -23.56 6.84 -43.17
C GLY A 190 -24.73 6.17 -42.43
N GLY A 191 -25.38 6.93 -41.53
CA GLY A 191 -26.73 6.68 -40.99
C GLY A 191 -26.81 5.83 -39.71
N SER A 192 -27.79 5.97 -38.82
CA SER A 192 -28.89 6.94 -38.64
C SER A 192 -29.61 6.51 -37.34
N GLY A 193 -29.94 7.47 -36.46
CA GLY A 193 -30.94 7.34 -35.37
C GLY A 193 -30.66 6.23 -34.35
N LEU A 194 -31.32 6.08 -33.23
CA LEU A 194 -32.65 6.48 -32.80
C LEU A 194 -32.60 6.66 -31.27
N SER A 195 -33.56 7.45 -30.80
CA SER A 195 -33.88 7.81 -29.42
C SER A 195 -34.30 6.63 -28.54
N ASP A 196 -34.68 6.98 -27.30
CA ASP A 196 -35.55 6.24 -26.37
C ASP A 196 -34.85 5.28 -25.37
N THR A 197 -35.09 5.27 -24.05
CA THR A 197 -36.10 5.92 -23.19
C THR A 197 -35.67 5.82 -21.70
N LEU A 198 -36.22 6.71 -20.87
CA LEU A 198 -36.19 6.70 -19.40
C LEU A 198 -36.58 5.36 -18.75
N THR A 199 -36.07 5.09 -17.54
CA THR A 199 -36.85 4.45 -16.47
C THR A 199 -36.49 5.05 -15.09
N LEU A 200 -37.50 5.62 -14.44
CA LEU A 200 -37.55 6.09 -13.06
C LEU A 200 -37.68 4.92 -12.06
N GLY A 201 -37.26 5.15 -10.81
CA GLY A 201 -37.61 4.32 -9.65
C GLY A 201 -36.87 4.76 -8.38
N PHE A 202 -37.28 5.83 -7.70
CA PHE A 202 -38.18 5.87 -6.53
C PHE A 202 -37.63 5.26 -5.22
N GLY A 203 -37.44 6.13 -4.21
CA GLY A 203 -38.12 5.98 -2.93
C GLY A 203 -37.30 5.49 -1.72
N GLY A 204 -37.26 6.31 -0.65
CA GLY A 204 -37.01 5.79 0.70
C GLY A 204 -36.42 6.79 1.69
N ALA A 205 -37.23 7.73 2.19
CA ALA A 205 -36.93 8.52 3.39
C ALA A 205 -37.59 7.89 4.63
N LEU A 206 -36.90 7.80 5.78
CA LEU A 206 -37.45 7.65 7.15
C LEU A 206 -36.27 7.58 8.16
N VAL A 207 -36.29 8.02 9.42
CA VAL A 207 -37.01 9.03 10.22
C VAL A 207 -36.18 9.21 11.51
N VAL A 208 -36.14 10.46 11.96
CA VAL A 208 -35.96 11.00 13.32
C VAL A 208 -35.92 10.00 14.50
N GLY A 209 -34.91 10.16 15.36
CA GLY A 209 -34.93 9.74 16.76
C GLY A 209 -34.24 10.77 17.66
N LEU A 210 -35.06 11.57 18.36
CA LEU A 210 -34.68 12.68 19.25
C LEU A 210 -35.14 12.31 20.67
N LEU A 211 -34.22 12.18 21.64
CA LEU A 211 -34.43 12.07 23.10
C LEU A 211 -33.04 11.78 23.71
N GLY A 212 -32.45 12.45 24.69
CA GLY A 212 -32.81 13.52 25.61
C GLY A 212 -31.70 13.54 26.67
N LEU A 213 -31.17 14.72 27.02
CA LEU A 213 -30.23 14.92 28.14
C LEU A 213 -30.97 14.69 29.48
N PRO A 214 -30.26 14.41 30.60
CA PRO A 214 -29.90 15.54 31.45
C PRO A 214 -28.53 15.45 32.15
N LEU A 215 -27.84 16.58 32.11
CA LEU A 215 -27.19 17.28 33.24
C LEU A 215 -27.02 16.51 34.56
N ALA A 216 -25.76 16.24 34.94
CA ALA A 216 -25.36 16.00 36.32
C ALA A 216 -24.26 16.99 36.72
N GLU A 217 -24.72 18.11 37.26
CA GLU A 217 -23.99 19.04 38.13
C GLU A 217 -23.48 18.28 39.37
N ILE A 218 -22.17 18.18 39.59
CA ILE A 218 -21.60 17.84 40.90
C ILE A 218 -20.70 18.98 41.36
N ARG A 219 -21.29 19.79 42.24
CA ARG A 219 -20.69 20.82 43.09
C ARG A 219 -20.07 20.15 44.33
N SER A 220 -18.74 20.21 44.48
CA SER A 220 -18.00 20.05 45.75
C SER A 220 -16.51 19.87 45.44
N ARG A 221 -15.51 20.51 46.05
CA ARG A 221 -15.41 21.33 47.25
C ARG A 221 -14.22 22.26 47.08
N ARG A 222 -14.40 23.47 47.59
CA ARG A 222 -13.35 24.43 47.93
C ARG A 222 -12.44 23.82 49.01
N ARG A 223 -11.15 23.71 48.71
CA ARG A 223 -9.95 23.64 49.57
C ARG A 223 -8.86 24.16 48.62
N GLU A 224 -8.08 25.20 48.87
CA GLU A 224 -7.68 25.94 50.05
C GLU A 224 -7.47 27.42 49.64
#